data_AF-A0A1V3PXY4-F1
#
_entry.id   AF-A0A1V3PXY4-F1
#
_cell.length_a   1.000
_cell.length_b   1.000
_cell.length_c   1.000
_cell.angle_alpha   90.00
_cell.angle_beta   90.00
_cell.angle_gamma   90.00
#
_symmetry.space_group_name_H-M   'P 1'
#
loop_
_entity.id
_entity.type
_entity.pdbx_description
1 polymer ?
#
loop_
_entity_poly.entity_id
_entity_poly.type
_entity_poly.pdbx_seq_one_letter_code
_entity_poly.pdbx_strand_id
1 'polypeptide(L)'
;MARMLEYFTPLFSFGLAIDEQIAAGTAQGSVDEAYTQARTLIEQARSAALTAGKPSAAVESAAFAVVAWFDEIITRNPSWWSQASPLQVSLFNTNNAGNEFFEHLSNLKGGDDEVREVYYHALLLGFVGQYYFETGDHGELGKVKELNSRQLPVAPAPLHTLREEQITPQPYLMKDPSGPRYPKQWDALLMKIGVAVALLIPLAYLVWFFLSPERVAGPSVQQLVDQEITGYSCADLSATVDKDGVTAVSGYVSKPVDLERLHSDIDAIKGVKTSSYQVKVLIWPHCEVVKLLTPYRQRNLDRHDGLAVTPTTGHSDRFVKDEQVMVKLAQANHDGYLFVDYYTVEGEVVHILPNPRDSHSGQIIPASQQFDVGKLAQGGGWITVEPPFGQELITVVTTSKPIYTGFRPDVEPAKDYLPLLKQAIEANRTDDKFVADFMTMQTEPAH
;
A
#
# COMPACT_ATOMS: atom_id res chain seq x y z
N MET A 1 34.27 -36.37 15.54
CA MET A 1 32.81 -36.60 15.43
C MET A 1 32.33 -35.82 14.23
N ALA A 2 31.45 -36.39 13.42
CA ALA A 2 30.88 -35.70 12.25
C ALA A 2 30.06 -34.48 12.70
N ARG A 3 30.12 -33.39 11.93
CA ARG A 3 29.30 -32.19 12.16
C ARG A 3 27.86 -32.41 11.70
N MET A 4 26.90 -31.63 12.22
CA MET A 4 25.50 -31.69 11.78
C MET A 4 25.34 -31.67 10.25
N LEU A 5 26.08 -30.79 9.56
CA LEU A 5 26.04 -30.67 8.09
C LEU A 5 26.37 -31.97 7.35
N GLU A 6 27.30 -32.77 7.85
CA GLU A 6 27.74 -34.02 7.19
C GLU A 6 26.59 -35.04 7.09
N TYR A 7 25.71 -35.09 8.08
CA TYR A 7 24.54 -35.99 8.08
C TYR A 7 23.51 -35.61 7.01
N PHE A 8 23.36 -34.31 6.73
CA PHE A 8 22.41 -33.81 5.72
C PHE A 8 23.03 -33.60 4.33
N THR A 9 24.35 -33.74 4.19
CA THR A 9 25.05 -33.60 2.90
C THR A 9 24.47 -34.46 1.78
N PRO A 10 24.06 -35.74 2.00
CA PRO A 10 23.43 -36.53 0.94
C PRO A 10 22.16 -35.90 0.36
N LEU A 11 21.35 -35.22 1.19
CA LEU A 11 20.15 -34.53 0.74
C LEU A 11 20.48 -33.27 -0.04
N PHE A 12 21.49 -32.50 0.39
CA PHE A 12 22.00 -31.36 -0.38
C PHE A 12 22.54 -31.80 -1.75
N SER A 13 23.33 -32.86 -1.81
CA SER A 13 23.82 -33.39 -3.09
C SER A 13 22.67 -33.84 -4.00
N PHE A 14 21.65 -34.51 -3.43
CA PHE A 14 20.47 -34.92 -4.18
C PHE A 14 19.65 -33.74 -4.71
N GLY A 15 19.40 -32.73 -3.87
CA GLY A 15 18.68 -31.52 -4.28
C GLY A 15 19.40 -30.74 -5.38
N LEU A 16 20.74 -30.62 -5.31
CA LEU A 16 21.53 -29.98 -6.36
C LEU A 16 21.50 -30.74 -7.69
N ALA A 17 21.52 -32.08 -7.65
CA ALA A 17 21.38 -32.89 -8.85
C ALA A 17 19.99 -32.70 -9.50
N ILE A 18 18.93 -32.52 -8.70
CA ILE A 18 17.60 -32.17 -9.20
C ILE A 18 17.59 -30.75 -9.77
N ASP A 19 18.16 -29.77 -9.09
CA ASP A 19 18.23 -28.37 -9.56
C ASP A 19 18.93 -28.29 -10.93
N GLU A 20 20.03 -29.04 -11.11
CA GLU A 20 20.72 -29.17 -12.40
C GLU A 20 19.82 -29.79 -13.50
N GLN A 21 19.06 -30.83 -13.17
CA GLN A 21 18.10 -31.44 -14.11
C GLN A 21 16.95 -30.49 -14.48
N ILE A 22 16.45 -29.72 -13.52
CA ILE A 22 15.41 -28.70 -13.75
C ILE A 22 15.97 -27.60 -14.67
N ALA A 23 17.17 -27.09 -14.37
CA ALA A 23 17.82 -26.06 -15.17
C ALA A 23 18.15 -26.54 -16.60
N ALA A 24 18.51 -27.81 -16.77
CA ALA A 24 18.73 -28.43 -18.07
C ALA A 24 17.44 -28.81 -18.82
N GLY A 25 16.26 -28.68 -18.19
CA GLY A 25 14.98 -29.09 -18.76
C GLY A 25 14.82 -30.61 -18.95
N THR A 26 15.63 -31.42 -18.27
CA THR A 26 15.65 -32.89 -18.36
C THR A 26 14.85 -33.56 -17.25
N ALA A 27 14.36 -32.80 -16.27
CA ALA A 27 13.48 -33.25 -15.21
C ALA A 27 12.06 -33.60 -15.72
N GLN A 28 11.92 -34.78 -16.34
CA GLN A 28 10.65 -35.27 -16.93
C GLN A 28 9.94 -36.36 -16.09
N GLY A 29 10.45 -36.67 -14.89
CA GLY A 29 9.89 -37.67 -13.98
C GLY A 29 8.75 -37.16 -13.08
N SER A 30 8.13 -38.07 -12.32
CA SER A 30 7.18 -37.71 -11.26
C SER A 30 7.90 -37.11 -10.07
N VAL A 31 7.36 -36.03 -9.51
CA VAL A 31 7.87 -35.42 -8.27
C VAL A 31 7.78 -36.37 -7.06
N ASP A 32 6.89 -37.39 -7.10
CA ASP A 32 6.72 -38.35 -6.01
C ASP A 32 7.97 -39.19 -5.75
N GLU A 33 8.69 -39.56 -6.80
CA GLU A 33 9.95 -40.31 -6.68
C GLU A 33 11.02 -39.45 -5.99
N ALA A 34 11.11 -38.17 -6.38
CA ALA A 34 12.01 -37.21 -5.76
C ALA A 34 11.69 -37.01 -4.28
N TYR A 35 10.40 -36.82 -3.94
CA TYR A 35 9.99 -36.68 -2.54
C TYR A 35 10.16 -37.97 -1.73
N THR A 36 9.96 -39.14 -2.32
CA THR A 36 10.17 -40.44 -1.64
C THR A 36 11.65 -40.63 -1.31
N GLN A 37 12.53 -40.33 -2.25
CA GLN A 37 13.97 -40.38 -2.05
C GLN A 37 14.42 -39.35 -1.00
N ALA A 38 13.93 -38.11 -1.09
CA ALA A 38 14.23 -37.06 -0.12
C ALA A 38 13.80 -37.45 1.30
N ARG A 39 12.58 -37.99 1.50
CA ARG A 39 12.12 -38.50 2.80
C ARG A 39 13.04 -39.57 3.36
N THR A 40 13.49 -40.50 2.52
CA THR A 40 14.41 -41.56 2.92
C THR A 40 15.74 -40.99 3.41
N LEU A 41 16.30 -40.00 2.69
CA LEU A 41 17.55 -39.33 3.07
C LEU A 41 17.39 -38.52 4.37
N ILE A 42 16.26 -37.83 4.56
CA ILE A 42 15.96 -37.08 5.79
C ILE A 42 15.91 -38.02 7.00
N GLU A 43 15.23 -39.15 6.88
CA GLU A 43 15.09 -40.10 7.98
C GLU A 43 16.44 -40.76 8.34
N GLN A 44 17.25 -41.08 7.33
CA GLN A 44 18.61 -41.57 7.53
C GLN A 44 19.50 -40.54 8.24
N ALA A 45 19.42 -39.27 7.81
CA ALA A 45 20.16 -38.17 8.43
C ALA A 45 19.76 -37.97 9.91
N ARG A 46 18.45 -37.92 10.19
CA ARG A 46 17.91 -37.83 11.55
C ARG A 46 18.40 -38.97 12.44
N SER A 47 18.22 -40.21 11.99
CA SER A 47 18.61 -41.40 12.74
C SER A 47 20.11 -41.45 13.03
N ALA A 48 20.95 -41.14 12.03
CA ALA A 48 22.40 -41.12 12.18
C ALA A 48 22.87 -40.02 13.13
N ALA A 49 22.30 -38.82 13.05
CA ALA A 49 22.65 -37.70 13.94
C ALA A 49 22.23 -37.96 15.39
N LEU A 50 21.03 -38.50 15.61
CA LEU A 50 20.54 -38.89 16.95
C LEU A 50 21.38 -40.01 17.55
N THR A 51 21.74 -41.02 16.77
CA THR A 51 22.62 -42.14 17.20
C THR A 51 24.01 -41.64 17.58
N ALA A 52 24.50 -40.61 16.91
CA ALA A 52 25.75 -39.94 17.25
C ALA A 52 25.65 -38.98 18.46
N GLY A 53 24.49 -38.91 19.12
CA GLY A 53 24.27 -38.15 20.34
C GLY A 53 23.98 -36.66 20.12
N LYS A 54 23.59 -36.25 18.91
CA LYS A 54 23.19 -34.86 18.65
C LYS A 54 21.83 -34.56 19.32
N PRO A 55 21.62 -33.33 19.86
CA PRO A 55 20.35 -32.97 20.49
C PRO A 55 19.19 -33.06 19.50
N SER A 56 18.06 -33.67 19.91
CA SER A 56 16.89 -33.83 19.03
C SER A 56 16.37 -32.50 18.47
N ALA A 57 16.31 -31.44 19.29
CA ALA A 57 15.91 -30.11 18.82
C ALA A 57 16.82 -29.54 17.72
N ALA A 58 18.14 -29.78 17.82
CA ALA A 58 19.11 -29.33 16.82
C ALA A 58 18.98 -30.14 15.52
N VAL A 59 18.73 -31.45 15.63
CA VAL A 59 18.49 -32.34 14.47
C VAL A 59 17.21 -31.94 13.73
N GLU A 60 16.12 -31.65 14.44
CA GLU A 60 14.87 -31.22 13.82
C GLU A 60 14.97 -29.84 13.17
N SER A 61 15.67 -28.88 13.81
CA SER A 61 15.92 -27.57 13.22
C SER A 61 16.79 -27.67 11.96
N ALA A 62 17.82 -28.50 11.96
CA ALA A 62 18.62 -28.76 10.77
C ALA A 62 17.79 -29.41 9.64
N ALA A 63 16.97 -30.42 9.97
CA ALA A 63 16.08 -31.06 9.00
C ALA A 63 15.10 -30.07 8.38
N PHE A 64 14.54 -29.16 9.18
CA PHE A 64 13.65 -28.10 8.69
C PHE A 64 14.34 -27.23 7.64
N ALA A 65 15.57 -26.78 7.90
CA ALA A 65 16.33 -25.94 6.98
C ALA A 65 16.52 -26.58 5.61
N VAL A 66 16.93 -27.86 5.59
CA VAL A 66 17.18 -28.57 4.33
C VAL A 66 15.88 -28.89 3.60
N VAL A 67 14.79 -29.17 4.32
CA VAL A 67 13.45 -29.36 3.72
C VAL A 67 12.94 -28.08 3.07
N ALA A 68 13.06 -26.93 3.74
CA ALA A 68 12.66 -25.64 3.18
C ALA A 68 13.41 -25.35 1.86
N TRP A 69 14.72 -25.59 1.84
CA TRP A 69 15.54 -25.43 0.65
C TRP A 69 15.20 -26.41 -0.47
N PHE A 70 14.99 -27.69 -0.13
CA PHE A 70 14.65 -28.71 -1.12
C PHE A 70 13.29 -28.43 -1.76
N ASP A 71 12.26 -28.09 -0.98
CA ASP A 71 10.94 -27.74 -1.51
C ASP A 71 11.03 -26.51 -2.43
N GLU A 72 11.84 -25.49 -2.08
CA GLU A 72 12.06 -24.34 -2.97
C GLU A 72 12.67 -24.77 -4.33
N ILE A 73 13.64 -25.68 -4.34
CA ILE A 73 14.18 -26.24 -5.60
C ILE A 73 13.07 -26.90 -6.43
N ILE A 74 12.22 -27.72 -5.81
CA ILE A 74 11.12 -28.40 -6.51
C ILE A 74 10.15 -27.38 -7.13
N THR A 75 9.89 -26.24 -6.46
CA THR A 75 9.03 -25.18 -7.01
C THR A 75 9.60 -24.49 -8.25
N ARG A 76 10.90 -24.63 -8.55
CA ARG A 76 11.50 -24.08 -9.77
C ARG A 76 11.07 -24.81 -11.04
N ASN A 77 10.47 -26.00 -10.92
CA ASN A 77 9.87 -26.72 -12.05
C ASN A 77 8.33 -26.55 -12.06
N PRO A 78 7.77 -25.75 -12.98
CA PRO A 78 6.32 -25.50 -13.03
C PRO A 78 5.46 -26.75 -13.25
N SER A 79 6.03 -27.81 -13.84
CA SER A 79 5.29 -29.05 -14.09
C SER A 79 4.93 -29.81 -12.82
N TRP A 80 5.59 -29.53 -11.70
CA TRP A 80 5.47 -30.29 -10.45
C TRP A 80 4.59 -29.63 -9.38
N TRP A 81 4.11 -28.40 -9.58
CA TRP A 81 3.39 -27.60 -8.57
C TRP A 81 2.12 -28.25 -7.99
N SER A 82 1.49 -29.17 -8.72
CA SER A 82 0.20 -29.79 -8.33
C SER A 82 0.26 -31.31 -8.19
N GLN A 83 1.43 -31.93 -8.33
CA GLN A 83 1.54 -33.39 -8.39
C GLN A 83 1.63 -34.05 -7.01
N ALA A 84 2.22 -33.37 -6.01
CA ALA A 84 2.37 -33.92 -4.67
C ALA A 84 2.40 -32.82 -3.59
N SER A 85 2.12 -33.22 -2.34
CA SER A 85 2.23 -32.33 -1.19
C SER A 85 3.71 -32.09 -0.83
N PRO A 86 4.15 -30.82 -0.66
CA PRO A 86 5.52 -30.48 -0.27
C PRO A 86 5.97 -31.12 1.05
N LEU A 87 7.29 -31.30 1.21
CA LEU A 87 7.84 -31.92 2.41
C LEU A 87 7.61 -31.08 3.67
N GLN A 88 7.66 -29.75 3.57
CA GLN A 88 7.37 -28.83 4.66
C GLN A 88 5.98 -29.05 5.27
N VAL A 89 4.97 -29.36 4.43
CA VAL A 89 3.61 -29.64 4.88
C VAL A 89 3.57 -31.02 5.54
N SER A 90 4.10 -32.05 4.88
CA SER A 90 4.01 -33.42 5.37
C SER A 90 4.88 -33.73 6.60
N LEU A 91 6.01 -33.04 6.79
CA LEU A 91 6.96 -33.30 7.88
C LEU A 91 6.88 -32.29 9.03
N PHE A 92 6.53 -31.03 8.73
CA PHE A 92 6.54 -29.94 9.72
C PHE A 92 5.19 -29.23 9.86
N ASN A 93 4.16 -29.65 9.11
CA ASN A 93 2.82 -29.07 9.15
C ASN A 93 2.81 -27.54 8.92
N THR A 94 3.70 -27.06 8.04
CA THR A 94 3.75 -25.66 7.60
C THR A 94 3.71 -25.57 6.08
N ASN A 95 3.15 -24.48 5.56
CA ASN A 95 3.22 -24.08 4.15
C ASN A 95 4.02 -22.78 3.95
N ASN A 96 4.71 -22.31 4.99
CA ASN A 96 5.38 -21.02 5.06
C ASN A 96 6.86 -21.17 5.45
N ALA A 97 7.48 -22.31 5.10
CA ALA A 97 8.86 -22.60 5.47
C ALA A 97 9.86 -21.57 4.92
N GLY A 98 9.53 -20.91 3.79
CA GLY A 98 10.34 -19.83 3.21
C GLY A 98 10.55 -18.63 4.13
N ASN A 99 9.56 -18.30 4.97
CA ASN A 99 9.64 -17.20 5.94
C ASN A 99 10.14 -17.72 7.31
N GLU A 100 9.58 -18.84 7.77
CA GLU A 100 9.96 -19.48 9.05
C GLU A 100 11.44 -19.87 9.10
N PHE A 101 12.06 -20.15 7.95
CA PHE A 101 13.50 -20.39 7.86
C PHE A 101 14.32 -19.25 8.48
N PHE A 102 14.02 -18.01 8.13
CA PHE A 102 14.77 -16.85 8.62
C PHE A 102 14.44 -16.54 10.08
N GLU A 103 13.21 -16.79 10.51
CA GLU A 103 12.83 -16.74 11.92
C GLU A 103 13.66 -17.73 12.76
N HIS A 104 13.70 -19.00 12.35
CA HIS A 104 14.48 -20.03 13.03
C HIS A 104 15.97 -19.69 13.04
N LEU A 105 16.53 -19.22 11.92
CA LEU A 105 17.92 -18.79 11.82
C LEU A 105 18.25 -17.66 12.79
N SER A 106 17.38 -16.65 12.91
CA SER A 106 17.57 -15.52 13.82
C SER A 106 17.49 -15.90 15.30
N ASN A 107 16.77 -17.00 15.61
CA ASN A 107 16.58 -17.49 16.97
C ASN A 107 17.72 -18.42 17.46
N LEU A 108 18.66 -18.79 16.58
CA LEU A 108 19.81 -19.64 16.95
C LEU A 108 20.76 -18.91 17.90
N LYS A 109 21.12 -19.58 19.00
CA LYS A 109 22.00 -19.04 20.05
C LYS A 109 23.46 -19.39 19.77
N GLY A 110 24.39 -18.81 20.54
CA GLY A 110 25.84 -19.05 20.42
C GLY A 110 26.32 -20.47 20.78
N GLY A 111 25.42 -21.45 20.90
CA GLY A 111 25.74 -22.88 21.03
C GLY A 111 25.15 -23.73 19.90
N ASP A 112 24.39 -23.13 18.98
CA ASP A 112 23.73 -23.79 17.87
C ASP A 112 24.55 -23.70 16.57
N ASP A 113 25.87 -23.57 16.68
CA ASP A 113 26.75 -23.22 15.56
C ASP A 113 26.73 -24.27 14.43
N GLU A 114 26.61 -25.55 14.77
CA GLU A 114 26.46 -26.62 13.77
C GLU A 114 25.09 -26.57 13.06
N VAL A 115 24.03 -26.12 13.74
CA VAL A 115 22.71 -25.92 13.10
C VAL A 115 22.78 -24.70 12.19
N ARG A 116 23.41 -23.61 12.66
CA ARG A 116 23.67 -22.41 11.87
C ARG A 116 24.46 -22.75 10.60
N GLU A 117 25.43 -23.67 10.68
CA GLU A 117 26.17 -24.18 9.52
C GLU A 117 25.26 -24.83 8.47
N VAL A 118 24.23 -25.58 8.87
CA VAL A 118 23.25 -26.18 7.93
C VAL A 118 22.40 -25.11 7.25
N TYR A 119 21.85 -24.15 8.01
CA TYR A 119 21.09 -23.02 7.45
C TYR A 119 21.95 -22.20 6.49
N TYR A 120 23.18 -21.89 6.89
CA TYR A 120 24.10 -21.14 6.07
C TYR A 120 24.45 -21.89 4.79
N HIS A 121 24.62 -23.21 4.85
CA HIS A 121 24.86 -24.02 3.66
C HIS A 121 23.70 -23.95 2.67
N ALA A 122 22.45 -24.00 3.13
CA ALA A 122 21.27 -23.81 2.28
C ALA A 122 21.28 -22.44 1.58
N LEU A 123 21.65 -21.36 2.29
CA LEU A 123 21.79 -20.01 1.72
C LEU A 123 22.90 -19.93 0.65
N LEU A 124 24.01 -20.63 0.84
CA LEU A 124 25.07 -20.72 -0.16
C LEU A 124 24.65 -21.49 -1.41
N LEU A 125 23.78 -22.49 -1.24
CA LEU A 125 23.19 -23.28 -2.33
C LEU A 125 21.96 -22.61 -2.96
N GLY A 126 21.80 -21.30 -2.77
CA GLY A 126 20.81 -20.50 -3.46
C GLY A 126 19.41 -20.56 -2.87
N PHE A 127 19.24 -20.92 -1.60
CA PHE A 127 17.98 -20.68 -0.90
C PHE A 127 17.71 -19.17 -0.80
N VAL A 128 16.52 -18.75 -1.22
CA VAL A 128 16.13 -17.33 -1.19
C VAL A 128 14.98 -17.08 -0.22
N GLY A 129 13.99 -17.98 -0.15
CA GLY A 129 12.81 -17.87 0.69
C GLY A 129 12.09 -16.52 0.53
N GLN A 130 11.89 -15.82 1.65
CA GLN A 130 11.20 -14.52 1.69
C GLN A 130 11.88 -13.40 0.87
N TYR A 131 13.13 -13.56 0.45
CA TYR A 131 13.90 -12.55 -0.27
C TYR A 131 13.89 -12.72 -1.81
N TYR A 132 12.87 -13.40 -2.37
CA TYR A 132 12.82 -13.79 -3.80
C TYR A 132 12.91 -12.62 -4.80
N PHE A 133 12.73 -11.39 -4.34
CA PHE A 133 12.82 -10.16 -5.14
C PHE A 133 14.22 -9.54 -5.18
N GLU A 134 15.16 -9.98 -4.34
CA GLU A 134 16.54 -9.46 -4.34
C GLU A 134 17.41 -10.17 -5.39
N THR A 135 18.30 -9.41 -6.03
CA THR A 135 19.28 -9.96 -6.99
C THR A 135 20.70 -9.67 -6.51
N GLY A 136 21.51 -10.74 -6.40
CA GLY A 136 22.90 -10.66 -5.93
C GLY A 136 23.05 -10.53 -4.41
N ASP A 137 24.30 -10.40 -3.94
CA ASP A 137 24.64 -10.39 -2.51
C ASP A 137 24.73 -8.98 -1.90
N HIS A 138 24.18 -7.96 -2.56
CA HIS A 138 24.20 -6.57 -2.08
C HIS A 138 22.96 -6.16 -1.24
N GLY A 139 21.93 -7.01 -1.22
CA GLY A 139 20.67 -6.79 -0.50
C GLY A 139 20.69 -7.27 0.96
N GLU A 140 19.50 -7.38 1.56
CA GLU A 140 19.33 -7.90 2.93
C GLU A 140 19.75 -9.37 3.04
N LEU A 141 19.50 -10.19 2.01
CA LEU A 141 19.96 -11.59 1.99
C LEU A 141 21.49 -11.68 2.09
N GLY A 142 22.20 -10.80 1.38
CA GLY A 142 23.65 -10.68 1.46
C GLY A 142 24.14 -10.31 2.85
N LYS A 143 23.45 -9.38 3.53
CA LYS A 143 23.74 -9.02 4.93
C LYS A 143 23.49 -10.19 5.88
N VAL A 144 22.41 -10.95 5.69
CA VAL A 144 22.11 -12.15 6.49
C VAL A 144 23.21 -13.20 6.34
N LYS A 145 23.70 -13.43 5.12
CA LYS A 145 24.85 -14.32 4.88
C LYS A 145 26.09 -13.82 5.62
N GLU A 146 26.45 -12.54 5.47
CA GLU A 146 27.65 -11.97 6.10
C GLU A 146 27.58 -11.97 7.64
N LEU A 147 26.41 -11.74 8.24
CA LEU A 147 26.24 -11.77 9.70
C LEU A 147 26.36 -13.18 10.27
N ASN A 148 25.87 -14.18 9.56
CA ASN A 148 25.91 -15.57 10.01
C ASN A 148 27.25 -16.25 9.72
N SER A 149 27.95 -15.86 8.64
CA SER A 149 29.26 -16.43 8.26
C SER A 149 30.29 -16.30 9.37
N ARG A 150 30.29 -15.18 10.10
CA ARG A 150 31.19 -14.89 11.23
C ARG A 150 30.92 -15.73 12.49
N GLN A 151 29.74 -16.34 12.56
CA GLN A 151 29.28 -17.14 13.70
C GLN A 151 29.31 -18.65 13.41
N LEU A 152 29.96 -19.06 12.31
CA LEU A 152 30.09 -20.46 11.94
C LEU A 152 31.23 -21.14 12.70
N PRO A 153 31.15 -22.47 12.92
CA PRO A 153 32.25 -23.25 13.48
C PRO A 153 33.55 -23.10 12.69
N VAL A 154 33.43 -22.94 11.36
CA VAL A 154 34.52 -22.58 10.45
C VAL A 154 34.04 -21.42 9.60
N ALA A 155 34.50 -20.22 9.95
CA ALA A 155 34.19 -19.03 9.18
C ALA A 155 34.79 -19.13 7.76
N PRO A 156 34.03 -18.81 6.70
CA PRO A 156 34.56 -18.78 5.34
C PRO A 156 35.60 -17.66 5.22
N ALA A 157 36.60 -17.89 4.36
CA ALA A 157 37.62 -16.89 4.09
C ALA A 157 36.97 -15.60 3.53
N PRO A 158 37.32 -14.41 4.04
CA PRO A 158 36.78 -13.16 3.52
C PRO A 158 37.17 -12.98 2.06
N LEU A 159 36.19 -12.84 1.16
CA LEU A 159 36.46 -12.73 -0.29
C LEU A 159 37.40 -11.55 -0.64
N HIS A 160 37.36 -10.49 0.16
CA HIS A 160 38.23 -9.31 -0.02
C HIS A 160 39.67 -9.53 0.45
N THR A 161 39.93 -10.53 1.30
CA THR A 161 41.28 -10.90 1.76
C THR A 161 41.87 -12.08 1.01
N LEU A 162 41.12 -12.78 0.15
CA LEU A 162 41.63 -13.96 -0.59
C LEU A 162 42.90 -13.68 -1.42
N ARG A 163 43.13 -12.43 -1.83
CA ARG A 163 44.37 -12.02 -2.52
C ARG A 163 45.58 -11.97 -1.58
N GLU A 164 45.34 -11.73 -0.31
CA GLU A 164 46.34 -11.49 0.74
C GLU A 164 46.54 -12.73 1.63
N GLU A 165 45.50 -13.53 1.83
CA GLU A 165 45.55 -14.79 2.56
C GLU A 165 46.22 -15.90 1.73
N GLN A 166 47.32 -16.41 2.27
CA GLN A 166 48.10 -17.47 1.63
C GLN A 166 47.43 -18.83 1.89
N ILE A 167 46.60 -19.27 0.94
CA ILE A 167 45.78 -20.50 1.07
C ILE A 167 46.65 -21.78 1.05
N THR A 168 47.90 -21.71 0.58
CA THR A 168 48.83 -22.86 0.57
C THR A 168 50.25 -22.46 0.99
N PRO A 169 51.02 -23.31 1.69
CA PRO A 169 52.37 -22.97 2.16
C PRO A 169 53.42 -22.74 1.04
N GLN A 170 53.20 -23.24 -0.18
CA GLN A 170 54.25 -23.30 -1.22
C GLN A 170 53.83 -22.96 -2.67
N PRO A 171 53.27 -21.77 -2.92
CA PRO A 171 53.63 -21.05 -4.15
C PRO A 171 54.16 -19.64 -3.88
N TYR A 172 53.96 -19.09 -2.68
CA TYR A 172 54.30 -17.69 -2.37
C TYR A 172 55.79 -17.45 -2.05
N LEU A 173 56.60 -18.51 -1.91
CA LEU A 173 58.06 -18.41 -1.72
C LEU A 173 58.82 -18.26 -3.04
N MET A 174 58.18 -18.52 -4.19
CA MET A 174 58.75 -18.26 -5.50
C MET A 174 58.31 -16.88 -5.97
N LYS A 175 59.29 -16.09 -6.41
CA LYS A 175 59.02 -14.83 -7.11
C LYS A 175 58.27 -15.16 -8.40
N ASP A 176 57.10 -14.55 -8.58
CA ASP A 176 56.30 -14.73 -9.79
C ASP A 176 57.17 -14.52 -11.05
N PRO A 177 57.01 -15.37 -12.09
CA PRO A 177 57.67 -15.13 -13.36
C PRO A 177 57.24 -13.77 -13.89
N SER A 178 58.20 -12.99 -14.38
CA SER A 178 57.91 -11.70 -14.99
C SER A 178 57.00 -11.91 -16.20
N GLY A 179 55.75 -11.44 -16.09
CA GLY A 179 54.75 -11.51 -17.16
C GLY A 179 55.18 -10.79 -18.45
N PRO A 180 54.40 -10.96 -19.54
CA PRO A 180 54.72 -10.38 -20.84
C PRO A 180 54.94 -8.87 -20.73
N ARG A 181 56.07 -8.39 -21.27
CA ARG A 181 56.39 -6.96 -21.34
C ARG A 181 55.50 -6.30 -22.39
N TYR A 182 54.32 -5.82 -21.97
CA TYR A 182 53.53 -4.90 -22.78
C TYR A 182 54.31 -3.59 -23.00
N PRO A 183 54.26 -2.98 -24.20
CA PRO A 183 54.97 -1.75 -24.50
C PRO A 183 54.40 -0.57 -23.68
N LYS A 184 55.07 -0.24 -22.57
CA LYS A 184 54.74 0.80 -21.57
C LYS A 184 54.45 2.22 -22.11
N GLN A 185 54.66 2.48 -23.40
CA GLN A 185 54.47 3.80 -24.00
C GLN A 185 52.99 4.19 -24.14
N TRP A 186 52.10 3.22 -24.35
CA TRP A 186 50.66 3.48 -24.39
C TRP A 186 50.06 3.64 -22.98
N ASP A 187 50.57 2.90 -21.98
CA ASP A 187 50.12 3.00 -20.58
C ASP A 187 50.45 4.35 -19.95
N ALA A 188 51.64 4.90 -20.21
CA ALA A 188 52.02 6.20 -19.68
C ALA A 188 51.22 7.36 -20.30
N LEU A 189 50.87 7.24 -21.59
CA LEU A 189 50.03 8.23 -22.27
C LEU A 189 48.57 8.15 -21.78
N LEU A 190 48.02 6.94 -21.68
CA LEU A 190 46.67 6.70 -21.17
C LEU A 190 46.52 7.12 -19.70
N MET A 191 47.53 6.88 -18.86
CA MET A 191 47.54 7.37 -17.47
C MET A 191 47.56 8.90 -17.39
N LYS A 192 48.33 9.58 -18.24
CA LYS A 192 48.34 11.06 -18.30
C LYS A 192 47.00 11.63 -18.77
N ILE A 193 46.37 11.00 -19.77
CA ILE A 193 45.03 11.38 -20.25
C ILE A 193 44.00 11.13 -19.15
N GLY A 194 44.06 9.98 -18.48
CA GLY A 194 43.16 9.64 -17.36
C GLY A 194 43.25 10.63 -16.22
N VAL A 195 44.46 11.03 -15.81
CA VAL A 195 44.66 12.05 -14.77
C VAL A 195 44.13 13.43 -15.21
N ALA A 196 44.36 13.82 -16.47
CA ALA A 196 43.84 15.08 -16.99
C ALA A 196 42.30 15.11 -17.01
N VAL A 197 41.66 14.01 -17.44
CA VAL A 197 40.19 13.87 -17.43
C VAL A 197 39.65 13.87 -16.01
N ALA A 198 40.29 13.15 -15.09
CA ALA A 198 39.90 13.09 -13.68
C ALA A 198 40.00 14.45 -12.97
N LEU A 199 40.91 15.34 -13.41
CA LEU A 199 41.00 16.72 -12.91
C LEU A 199 40.03 17.67 -13.62
N LEU A 200 39.73 17.43 -14.90
CA LEU A 200 38.79 18.26 -15.66
C LEU A 200 37.33 18.06 -15.23
N ILE A 201 36.92 16.87 -14.82
CA ILE A 201 35.56 16.59 -14.34
C ILE A 201 35.17 17.47 -13.12
N PRO A 202 35.93 17.49 -12.01
CA PRO A 202 35.60 18.33 -10.87
C PRO A 202 35.76 19.82 -11.18
N LEU A 203 36.69 20.21 -12.06
CA LEU A 203 36.85 21.60 -12.49
C LEU A 203 35.67 22.07 -13.32
N ALA A 204 35.19 21.23 -14.25
CA ALA A 204 33.99 21.48 -15.05
C ALA A 204 32.74 21.50 -14.16
N TYR A 205 32.67 20.63 -13.15
CA TYR A 205 31.60 20.64 -12.16
C TYR A 205 31.60 21.94 -11.34
N LEU A 206 32.77 22.41 -10.89
CA LEU A 206 32.90 23.69 -10.18
C LEU A 206 32.51 24.86 -11.08
N VAL A 207 32.99 24.88 -12.33
CA VAL A 207 32.63 25.91 -13.31
C VAL A 207 31.12 25.88 -13.58
N TRP A 208 30.52 24.70 -13.74
CA TRP A 208 29.06 24.54 -13.85
C TRP A 208 28.33 24.99 -12.60
N PHE A 209 28.84 24.69 -11.41
CA PHE A 209 28.26 25.10 -10.13
C PHE A 209 28.25 26.62 -9.96
N PHE A 210 29.33 27.30 -10.39
CA PHE A 210 29.44 28.76 -10.33
C PHE A 210 28.73 29.49 -11.50
N LEU A 211 28.56 28.84 -12.65
CA LEU A 211 27.82 29.38 -13.80
C LEU A 211 26.33 29.03 -13.78
N SER A 212 25.92 28.06 -12.95
CA SER A 212 24.50 27.75 -12.76
C SER A 212 23.83 28.97 -12.14
N PRO A 213 22.75 29.50 -12.75
CA PRO A 213 22.02 30.63 -12.19
C PRO A 213 21.58 30.28 -10.77
N GLU A 214 21.70 31.25 -9.85
CA GLU A 214 21.31 31.11 -8.45
C GLU A 214 19.99 30.34 -8.36
N ARG A 215 19.98 29.20 -7.66
CA ARG A 215 18.72 28.52 -7.31
C ARG A 215 17.88 29.57 -6.61
N VAL A 216 16.74 29.94 -7.20
CA VAL A 216 15.82 30.91 -6.61
C VAL A 216 15.46 30.41 -5.21
N ALA A 217 16.11 30.96 -4.19
CA ALA A 217 15.93 30.57 -2.81
C ALA A 217 14.70 31.31 -2.29
N GLY A 218 13.54 30.68 -2.47
CA GLY A 218 12.25 31.14 -1.98
C GLY A 218 11.15 30.15 -2.34
N PRO A 219 10.05 30.11 -1.57
CA PRO A 219 8.88 29.34 -1.99
C PRO A 219 8.39 29.84 -3.35
N SER A 220 8.00 28.93 -4.23
CA SER A 220 7.39 29.30 -5.50
C SER A 220 6.05 30.03 -5.25
N VAL A 221 5.58 30.79 -6.22
CA VAL A 221 4.26 31.46 -6.13
C VAL A 221 3.16 30.42 -5.88
N GLN A 222 3.25 29.25 -6.51
CA GLN A 222 2.35 28.11 -6.23
C GLN A 222 2.38 27.71 -4.76
N GLN A 223 3.56 27.57 -4.15
CA GLN A 223 3.68 27.18 -2.74
C GLN A 223 3.11 28.24 -1.79
N LEU A 224 3.26 29.52 -2.12
CA LEU A 224 2.66 30.62 -1.34
C LEU A 224 1.13 30.59 -1.44
N VAL A 225 0.58 30.36 -2.63
CA VAL A 225 -0.86 30.21 -2.86
C VAL A 225 -1.42 29.00 -2.13
N ASP A 226 -0.75 27.84 -2.21
CA ASP A 226 -1.17 26.60 -1.52
C ASP A 226 -1.19 26.77 0.01
N GLN A 227 -0.22 27.52 0.54
CA GLN A 227 -0.17 27.84 1.96
C GLN A 227 -1.34 28.74 2.38
N GLU A 228 -1.69 29.73 1.56
CA GLU A 228 -2.77 30.68 1.87
C GLU A 228 -4.15 30.01 1.88
N ILE A 229 -4.46 29.18 0.88
CA ILE A 229 -5.77 28.52 0.76
C ILE A 229 -6.04 27.48 1.85
N THR A 230 -5.00 27.00 2.55
CA THR A 230 -5.14 26.04 3.66
C THR A 230 -5.68 26.69 4.94
N GLY A 231 -5.62 28.02 5.06
CA GLY A 231 -6.04 28.76 6.26
C GLY A 231 -7.56 28.85 6.49
N TYR A 232 -8.37 28.41 5.52
CA TYR A 232 -9.82 28.56 5.56
C TYR A 232 -10.51 27.39 6.28
N SER A 233 -11.36 27.71 7.25
CA SER A 233 -12.14 26.72 8.00
C SER A 233 -13.37 26.28 7.20
N CYS A 234 -13.66 24.97 7.19
CA CYS A 234 -14.74 24.38 6.39
C CYS A 234 -14.69 24.79 4.92
N ALA A 235 -13.51 24.61 4.32
CA ALA A 235 -13.22 24.88 2.93
C ALA A 235 -12.50 23.69 2.28
N ASP A 236 -12.66 23.60 0.97
CA ASP A 236 -11.89 22.73 0.10
C ASP A 236 -11.58 23.52 -1.17
N LEU A 237 -10.34 23.99 -1.25
CA LEU A 237 -9.86 24.91 -2.27
C LEU A 237 -8.69 24.26 -2.99
N SER A 238 -8.67 24.42 -4.30
CA SER A 238 -7.55 24.02 -5.15
C SER A 238 -7.13 25.20 -6.01
N ALA A 239 -5.83 25.37 -6.21
CA ALA A 239 -5.29 26.47 -6.98
C ALA A 239 -4.20 26.00 -7.94
N THR A 240 -4.17 26.60 -9.13
CA THR A 240 -3.10 26.40 -10.10
C THR A 240 -2.52 27.75 -10.53
N VAL A 241 -1.19 27.86 -10.50
CA VAL A 241 -0.44 29.06 -10.89
C VAL A 241 0.40 28.73 -12.12
N ASP A 242 0.20 29.46 -13.21
CA ASP A 242 1.00 29.31 -14.42
C ASP A 242 2.36 30.04 -14.34
N LYS A 243 3.16 29.94 -15.40
CA LYS A 243 4.49 30.60 -15.47
C LYS A 243 4.41 32.13 -15.57
N ASP A 244 3.30 32.65 -16.05
CA ASP A 244 3.06 34.09 -16.23
C ASP A 244 2.45 34.75 -14.99
N GLY A 245 2.09 33.97 -13.97
CA GLY A 245 1.47 34.42 -12.73
C GLY A 245 -0.07 34.45 -12.79
N VAL A 246 -0.68 33.78 -13.77
CA VAL A 246 -2.12 33.57 -13.85
C VAL A 246 -2.51 32.48 -12.86
N THR A 247 -3.38 32.82 -11.92
CA THR A 247 -3.81 31.94 -10.83
C THR A 247 -5.28 31.60 -10.99
N ALA A 248 -5.61 30.32 -11.10
CA ALA A 248 -6.98 29.84 -11.10
C ALA A 248 -7.27 29.12 -9.79
N VAL A 249 -8.25 29.61 -9.03
CA VAL A 249 -8.70 29.03 -7.76
C VAL A 249 -10.11 28.50 -7.92
N SER A 250 -10.35 27.27 -7.46
CA SER A 250 -11.66 26.62 -7.50
C SER A 250 -11.96 25.90 -6.19
N GLY A 251 -13.25 25.69 -5.90
CA GLY A 251 -13.68 24.97 -4.71
C GLY A 251 -14.84 25.65 -3.96
N TYR A 252 -14.82 25.58 -2.63
CA TYR A 252 -15.82 26.25 -1.79
C TYR A 252 -15.27 26.77 -0.46
N VAL A 253 -15.96 27.78 0.08
CA VAL A 253 -15.71 28.39 1.40
C VAL A 253 -16.98 28.47 2.23
N SER A 254 -16.84 28.56 3.56
CA SER A 254 -17.95 28.48 4.50
C SER A 254 -18.84 29.74 4.54
N LYS A 255 -18.29 30.92 4.25
CA LYS A 255 -18.97 32.20 4.38
C LYS A 255 -18.71 33.11 3.19
N PRO A 256 -19.65 34.00 2.84
CA PRO A 256 -19.41 35.02 1.82
C PRO A 256 -18.22 35.94 2.14
N VAL A 257 -18.01 36.27 3.42
CA VAL A 257 -16.87 37.09 3.85
C VAL A 257 -15.52 36.40 3.60
N ASP A 258 -15.50 35.06 3.71
CA ASP A 258 -14.29 34.28 3.45
C ASP A 258 -13.96 34.26 1.95
N LEU A 259 -14.98 34.34 1.08
CA LEU A 259 -14.78 34.45 -0.36
C LEU A 259 -14.13 35.79 -0.74
N GLU A 260 -14.63 36.89 -0.18
CA GLU A 260 -14.02 38.22 -0.40
C GLU A 260 -12.60 38.28 0.14
N ARG A 261 -12.38 37.69 1.33
CA ARG A 261 -11.05 37.57 1.92
C ARG A 261 -10.12 36.74 1.05
N LEU A 262 -10.57 35.62 0.50
CA LEU A 262 -9.79 34.77 -0.40
C LEU A 262 -9.32 35.54 -1.63
N HIS A 263 -10.19 36.34 -2.24
CA HIS A 263 -9.79 37.19 -3.38
C HIS A 263 -8.68 38.16 -2.99
N SER A 264 -8.85 38.86 -1.86
CA SER A 264 -7.87 39.82 -1.36
C SER A 264 -6.53 39.18 -1.00
N ASP A 265 -6.56 38.04 -0.30
CA ASP A 265 -5.35 37.36 0.20
C ASP A 265 -4.52 36.80 -0.97
N ILE A 266 -5.16 36.20 -1.99
CA ILE A 266 -4.48 35.67 -3.18
C ILE A 266 -3.94 36.79 -4.08
N ASP A 267 -4.72 37.86 -4.30
CA ASP A 267 -4.28 39.00 -5.12
C ASP A 267 -3.11 39.77 -4.49
N ALA A 268 -2.94 39.67 -3.16
CA ALA A 268 -1.84 40.28 -2.43
C ALA A 268 -0.51 39.48 -2.53
N ILE A 269 -0.54 38.23 -3.01
CA ILE A 269 0.66 37.39 -3.11
C ILE A 269 1.58 37.89 -4.23
N LYS A 270 2.81 38.26 -3.87
CA LYS A 270 3.81 38.74 -4.82
C LYS A 270 4.13 37.66 -5.87
N GLY A 271 3.75 37.92 -7.11
CA GLY A 271 3.94 37.01 -8.24
C GLY A 271 2.64 36.56 -8.90
N VAL A 272 1.51 36.72 -8.22
CA VAL A 272 0.18 36.64 -8.82
C VAL A 272 -0.06 37.91 -9.64
N LYS A 273 -0.50 37.77 -10.89
CA LYS A 273 -0.82 38.89 -11.79
C LYS A 273 -2.30 38.96 -12.13
N THR A 274 -2.86 37.81 -12.51
CA THR A 274 -4.26 37.69 -12.90
C THR A 274 -4.86 36.52 -12.16
N SER A 275 -6.00 36.73 -11.51
CA SER A 275 -6.69 35.70 -10.74
C SER A 275 -8.06 35.41 -11.34
N SER A 276 -8.46 34.13 -11.30
CA SER A 276 -9.78 33.65 -11.71
C SER A 276 -10.33 32.75 -10.60
N TYR A 277 -11.57 33.03 -10.17
CA TYR A 277 -12.18 32.37 -9.02
C TYR A 277 -13.44 31.63 -9.43
N GLN A 278 -13.41 30.31 -9.29
CA GLN A 278 -14.55 29.39 -9.42
C GLN A 278 -14.88 28.79 -8.05
N VAL A 279 -15.12 29.67 -7.08
CA VAL A 279 -15.33 29.31 -5.68
C VAL A 279 -16.78 29.60 -5.29
N LYS A 280 -17.44 28.61 -4.69
CA LYS A 280 -18.83 28.73 -4.21
C LYS A 280 -18.88 28.88 -2.70
N VAL A 281 -19.95 29.46 -2.16
CA VAL A 281 -20.21 29.46 -0.73
C VAL A 281 -20.98 28.20 -0.37
N LEU A 282 -20.48 27.43 0.59
CA LEU A 282 -21.13 26.24 1.12
C LEU A 282 -21.06 26.32 2.64
N ILE A 283 -22.17 26.64 3.29
CA ILE A 283 -22.22 26.91 4.72
C ILE A 283 -21.90 25.66 5.55
N TRP A 284 -21.52 25.86 6.81
CA TRP A 284 -21.51 24.77 7.79
C TRP A 284 -22.96 24.40 8.12
N PRO A 285 -23.34 23.10 8.20
CA PRO A 285 -22.50 21.90 8.15
C PRO A 285 -22.27 21.33 6.75
N HIS A 286 -22.91 21.86 5.70
CA HIS A 286 -22.86 21.30 4.34
C HIS A 286 -21.44 21.14 3.82
N CYS A 287 -20.55 22.10 4.08
CA CYS A 287 -19.13 22.01 3.68
C CYS A 287 -18.39 20.83 4.33
N GLU A 288 -18.63 20.53 5.61
CA GLU A 288 -18.04 19.36 6.27
C GLU A 288 -18.55 18.06 5.63
N VAL A 289 -19.86 17.97 5.40
CA VAL A 289 -20.48 16.76 4.85
C VAL A 289 -20.03 16.50 3.42
N VAL A 290 -20.05 17.53 2.58
CA VAL A 290 -19.59 17.43 1.19
C VAL A 290 -18.12 17.01 1.15
N LYS A 291 -17.25 17.59 1.99
CA LYS A 291 -15.85 17.18 2.10
C LYS A 291 -15.70 15.71 2.46
N LEU A 292 -16.47 15.24 3.44
CA LEU A 292 -16.43 13.84 3.89
C LEU A 292 -16.91 12.86 2.82
N LEU A 293 -17.96 13.21 2.06
CA LEU A 293 -18.59 12.31 1.11
C LEU A 293 -18.04 12.41 -0.31
N THR A 294 -17.29 13.46 -0.64
CA THR A 294 -16.72 13.68 -1.99
C THR A 294 -15.90 12.50 -2.50
N PRO A 295 -14.99 11.87 -1.73
CA PRO A 295 -14.26 10.69 -2.21
C PRO A 295 -15.18 9.53 -2.61
N TYR A 296 -16.30 9.36 -1.89
CA TYR A 296 -17.27 8.28 -2.14
C TYR A 296 -18.25 8.62 -3.25
N ARG A 297 -18.50 9.91 -3.51
CA ARG A 297 -19.18 10.38 -4.72
C ARG A 297 -18.31 10.19 -5.96
N GLN A 298 -17.03 10.51 -5.86
CA GLN A 298 -16.10 10.27 -6.98
C GLN A 298 -16.03 8.77 -7.30
N ARG A 299 -15.96 7.91 -6.29
CA ARG A 299 -16.04 6.46 -6.45
C ARG A 299 -17.32 6.02 -7.17
N ASN A 300 -18.49 6.52 -6.75
CA ASN A 300 -19.77 6.23 -7.40
C ASN A 300 -19.75 6.59 -8.90
N LEU A 301 -19.23 7.77 -9.23
CA LEU A 301 -19.14 8.28 -10.60
C LEU A 301 -18.14 7.48 -11.44
N ASP A 302 -16.92 7.27 -10.95
CA ASP A 302 -15.84 6.59 -11.67
C ASP A 302 -16.23 5.13 -11.98
N ARG A 303 -16.88 4.46 -11.04
CA ARG A 303 -17.33 3.06 -11.18
C ARG A 303 -18.68 2.92 -11.87
N HIS A 304 -19.39 4.02 -12.08
CA HIS A 304 -20.75 4.02 -12.62
C HIS A 304 -21.68 3.14 -11.77
N ASP A 305 -21.57 3.23 -10.44
CA ASP A 305 -22.36 2.40 -9.51
C ASP A 305 -23.84 2.80 -9.53
N GLY A 306 -24.18 4.00 -10.00
CA GLY A 306 -25.56 4.39 -10.33
C GLY A 306 -26.40 4.85 -9.14
N LEU A 307 -25.80 5.01 -7.95
CA LEU A 307 -26.46 5.65 -6.82
C LEU A 307 -26.75 7.11 -7.20
N ALA A 308 -28.01 7.52 -7.10
CA ALA A 308 -28.38 8.89 -7.43
C ALA A 308 -29.52 9.39 -6.54
N VAL A 309 -29.44 10.66 -6.16
CA VAL A 309 -30.55 11.40 -5.55
C VAL A 309 -30.94 12.57 -6.46
N THR A 310 -32.23 12.64 -6.82
CA THR A 310 -32.75 13.69 -7.68
C THR A 310 -34.07 14.24 -7.15
N PRO A 311 -34.43 15.50 -7.49
CA PRO A 311 -35.78 15.99 -7.23
C PRO A 311 -36.83 15.07 -7.85
N THR A 312 -37.98 14.91 -7.20
CA THR A 312 -39.12 14.21 -7.81
C THR A 312 -39.52 14.86 -9.13
N THR A 313 -39.95 14.05 -10.10
CA THR A 313 -40.21 14.49 -11.49
C THR A 313 -41.07 15.75 -11.54
N GLY A 314 -40.54 16.81 -12.17
CA GLY A 314 -41.24 18.09 -12.35
C GLY A 314 -40.85 19.21 -11.40
N HIS A 315 -39.93 18.99 -10.46
CA HIS A 315 -39.46 20.02 -9.52
C HIS A 315 -38.05 20.50 -9.88
N SER A 316 -37.82 21.81 -9.78
CA SER A 316 -36.48 22.40 -9.75
C SER A 316 -35.75 21.95 -8.48
N ASP A 317 -34.45 22.24 -8.39
CA ASP A 317 -33.68 22.23 -7.14
C ASP A 317 -34.15 23.31 -6.13
N ARG A 318 -35.30 23.93 -6.38
CA ARG A 318 -35.90 24.98 -5.55
C ARG A 318 -37.19 24.50 -4.92
N PHE A 319 -37.32 24.73 -3.62
CA PHE A 319 -38.49 24.41 -2.83
C PHE A 319 -39.01 25.69 -2.15
N VAL A 320 -40.33 25.86 -2.11
CA VAL A 320 -40.94 27.03 -1.45
C VAL A 320 -41.47 26.67 -0.07
N LYS A 321 -41.70 27.68 0.77
CA LYS A 321 -42.33 27.52 2.08
C LYS A 321 -43.58 26.62 2.02
N ASP A 322 -43.73 25.75 3.02
CA ASP A 322 -44.85 24.81 3.18
C ASP A 322 -44.86 23.65 2.15
N GLU A 323 -43.89 23.61 1.24
CA GLU A 323 -43.65 22.47 0.35
C GLU A 323 -43.05 21.29 1.12
N GLN A 324 -43.37 20.07 0.66
CA GLN A 324 -42.88 18.84 1.28
C GLN A 324 -41.60 18.37 0.58
N VAL A 325 -40.54 18.14 1.35
CA VAL A 325 -39.26 17.67 0.83
C VAL A 325 -39.39 16.18 0.46
N MET A 326 -39.52 15.92 -0.83
CA MET A 326 -39.55 14.57 -1.41
C MET A 326 -38.48 14.48 -2.50
N VAL A 327 -37.71 13.39 -2.48
CA VAL A 327 -36.67 13.14 -3.48
C VAL A 327 -36.84 11.74 -4.07
N LYS A 328 -36.52 11.63 -5.35
CA LYS A 328 -36.42 10.35 -6.02
C LYS A 328 -35.02 9.81 -5.80
N LEU A 329 -34.95 8.57 -5.34
CA LEU A 329 -33.69 7.88 -5.11
C LEU A 329 -33.56 6.69 -6.05
N ALA A 330 -32.37 6.53 -6.62
CA ALA A 330 -31.95 5.32 -7.32
C ALA A 330 -30.82 4.66 -6.53
N GLN A 331 -31.04 3.43 -6.07
CA GLN A 331 -30.01 2.65 -5.39
C GLN A 331 -28.90 2.27 -6.37
N ALA A 332 -27.68 2.11 -5.85
CA ALA A 332 -26.54 1.58 -6.59
C ALA A 332 -26.86 0.22 -7.25
N ASN A 333 -26.04 -0.19 -8.21
CA ASN A 333 -26.09 -1.46 -8.92
C ASN A 333 -25.78 -2.69 -8.04
N HIS A 334 -25.82 -2.54 -6.72
CA HIS A 334 -25.60 -3.58 -5.72
C HIS A 334 -26.54 -3.41 -4.53
N ASP A 335 -26.84 -4.51 -3.86
CA ASP A 335 -27.62 -4.50 -2.63
C ASP A 335 -26.85 -3.81 -1.49
N GLY A 336 -27.55 -2.99 -0.70
CA GLY A 336 -26.96 -2.29 0.44
C GLY A 336 -27.97 -1.62 1.37
N TYR A 337 -27.50 -1.27 2.58
CA TYR A 337 -28.22 -0.41 3.51
C TYR A 337 -28.11 1.04 3.05
N LEU A 338 -29.23 1.75 3.10
CA LEU A 338 -29.35 3.11 2.60
C LEU A 338 -29.58 4.11 3.74
N PHE A 339 -28.86 5.21 3.69
CA PHE A 339 -28.92 6.31 4.64
C PHE A 339 -29.17 7.59 3.87
N VAL A 340 -30.20 8.34 4.25
CA VAL A 340 -30.59 9.58 3.59
C VAL A 340 -30.77 10.65 4.65
N ASP A 341 -29.90 11.64 4.61
CA ASP A 341 -29.86 12.72 5.59
C ASP A 341 -30.08 14.06 4.88
N TYR A 342 -30.88 14.93 5.50
CA TYR A 342 -31.19 16.28 5.04
C TYR A 342 -30.65 17.30 6.02
N TYR A 343 -29.77 18.17 5.56
CA TYR A 343 -29.08 19.17 6.36
C TYR A 343 -29.68 20.55 6.06
N THR A 344 -30.21 21.18 7.10
CA THR A 344 -30.87 22.48 7.00
C THR A 344 -29.86 23.63 7.07
N VAL A 345 -30.32 24.87 6.85
CA VAL A 345 -29.46 26.06 6.96
C VAL A 345 -29.13 26.45 8.40
N GLU A 346 -29.93 26.00 9.37
CA GLU A 346 -29.69 26.24 10.80
C GLU A 346 -28.62 25.29 11.36
N GLY A 347 -28.24 24.27 10.59
CA GLY A 347 -27.28 23.26 10.98
C GLY A 347 -27.90 22.10 11.76
N GLU A 348 -29.17 21.81 11.51
CA GLU A 348 -29.83 20.58 11.94
C GLU A 348 -29.72 19.51 10.86
N VAL A 349 -29.82 18.24 11.29
CA VAL A 349 -29.86 17.07 10.42
C VAL A 349 -31.18 16.36 10.65
N VAL A 350 -31.94 16.20 9.57
CA VAL A 350 -33.16 15.42 9.53
C VAL A 350 -32.84 14.07 8.90
N HIS A 351 -33.05 13.00 9.65
CA HIS A 351 -32.77 11.64 9.19
C HIS A 351 -33.96 11.11 8.39
N ILE A 352 -33.91 11.25 7.07
CA ILE A 352 -34.97 10.74 6.19
C ILE A 352 -34.96 9.22 6.14
N LEU A 353 -33.79 8.58 6.11
CA LEU A 353 -33.65 7.13 6.25
C LEU A 353 -32.39 6.78 7.05
N PRO A 354 -32.45 5.80 7.97
CA PRO A 354 -33.63 5.02 8.38
C PRO A 354 -34.52 5.77 9.40
N ASN A 355 -35.84 5.64 9.26
CA ASN A 355 -36.83 6.18 10.20
C ASN A 355 -38.04 5.22 10.42
N PRO A 356 -38.80 5.31 11.53
CA PRO A 356 -39.89 4.36 11.81
C PRO A 356 -41.11 4.40 10.85
N ARG A 357 -41.24 5.44 10.02
CA ARG A 357 -42.40 5.72 9.15
C ARG A 357 -42.25 5.17 7.74
N ASP A 358 -41.04 4.82 7.32
CA ASP A 358 -40.74 4.29 5.99
C ASP A 358 -40.52 2.77 6.02
N SER A 359 -41.17 2.06 5.10
CA SER A 359 -41.08 0.61 4.98
C SER A 359 -39.69 0.10 4.60
N HIS A 360 -38.85 0.94 4.00
CA HIS A 360 -37.50 0.62 3.57
C HIS A 360 -36.46 0.78 4.69
N SER A 361 -36.84 1.33 5.84
CA SER A 361 -35.92 1.66 6.93
C SER A 361 -35.25 0.46 7.55
N GLY A 362 -33.92 0.52 7.66
CA GLY A 362 -33.11 -0.49 8.33
C GLY A 362 -33.01 -1.83 7.57
N GLN A 363 -33.46 -1.86 6.31
CA GLN A 363 -33.41 -3.05 5.46
C GLN A 363 -32.38 -2.87 4.34
N ILE A 364 -31.99 -4.00 3.74
CA ILE A 364 -31.16 -4.00 2.54
C ILE A 364 -32.07 -3.64 1.36
N ILE A 365 -31.69 -2.61 0.61
CA ILE A 365 -32.38 -2.18 -0.60
C ILE A 365 -31.74 -2.91 -1.80
N PRO A 366 -32.55 -3.63 -2.60
CA PRO A 366 -32.11 -4.26 -3.84
C PRO A 366 -31.40 -3.33 -4.81
N ALA A 367 -30.42 -3.88 -5.53
CA ALA A 367 -29.70 -3.22 -6.60
C ALA A 367 -30.63 -2.52 -7.61
N SER A 368 -30.27 -1.28 -8.00
CA SER A 368 -30.97 -0.48 -9.01
C SER A 368 -32.44 -0.16 -8.72
N GLN A 369 -32.93 -0.43 -7.51
CA GLN A 369 -34.29 -0.08 -7.12
C GLN A 369 -34.47 1.44 -7.09
N GLN A 370 -35.59 1.92 -7.61
CA GLN A 370 -35.99 3.33 -7.54
C GLN A 370 -37.24 3.50 -6.69
N PHE A 371 -37.24 4.52 -5.83
CA PHE A 371 -38.37 4.85 -4.98
C PHE A 371 -38.28 6.31 -4.52
N ASP A 372 -39.43 6.85 -4.09
CA ASP A 372 -39.50 8.19 -3.53
C ASP A 372 -39.24 8.11 -2.02
N VAL A 373 -38.33 8.95 -1.53
CA VAL A 373 -37.95 9.05 -0.12
C VAL A 373 -38.53 10.32 0.48
N GLY A 374 -38.93 10.24 1.75
CA GLY A 374 -39.60 11.33 2.46
C GLY A 374 -41.13 11.27 2.44
N LYS A 375 -41.71 10.25 1.79
CA LYS A 375 -43.16 10.05 1.66
C LYS A 375 -43.75 9.21 2.80
N LEU A 376 -44.89 9.63 3.34
CA LEU A 376 -45.67 8.89 4.32
C LEU A 376 -46.56 7.83 3.64
N ALA A 377 -46.85 6.74 4.37
CA ALA A 377 -47.74 5.67 3.89
C ALA A 377 -49.17 6.13 3.52
N GLN A 378 -49.63 7.24 4.10
CA GLN A 378 -50.95 7.84 3.82
C GLN A 378 -50.91 8.87 2.66
N GLY A 379 -49.75 9.10 2.04
CA GLY A 379 -49.53 10.15 1.05
C GLY A 379 -49.00 11.45 1.66
N GLY A 380 -48.29 12.24 0.86
CA GLY A 380 -47.56 13.45 1.29
C GLY A 380 -46.23 13.15 1.98
N GLY A 381 -45.35 14.14 2.07
CA GLY A 381 -44.10 14.09 2.83
C GLY A 381 -44.24 14.55 4.27
N TRP A 382 -43.31 14.14 5.14
CA TRP A 382 -43.31 14.51 6.57
C TRP A 382 -42.37 15.66 6.91
N ILE A 383 -41.49 16.03 5.97
CA ILE A 383 -40.56 17.14 6.09
C ILE A 383 -41.16 18.32 5.34
N THR A 384 -41.32 19.44 6.02
CA THR A 384 -41.89 20.67 5.46
C THR A 384 -40.82 21.73 5.43
N VAL A 385 -40.77 22.51 4.34
CA VAL A 385 -39.84 23.63 4.21
C VAL A 385 -40.29 24.79 5.09
N GLU A 386 -39.47 25.11 6.09
CA GLU A 386 -39.69 26.17 7.06
C GLU A 386 -38.54 27.19 7.05
N PRO A 387 -38.73 28.41 7.56
CA PRO A 387 -37.64 29.38 7.71
C PRO A 387 -36.63 28.98 8.80
N PRO A 388 -35.38 29.49 8.74
CA PRO A 388 -34.82 30.29 7.65
C PRO A 388 -34.62 29.57 6.32
N PHE A 389 -34.74 30.34 5.24
CA PHE A 389 -34.58 29.83 3.88
C PHE A 389 -33.15 30.02 3.40
N GLY A 390 -32.66 29.10 2.58
CA GLY A 390 -31.34 29.20 1.98
C GLY A 390 -30.93 27.93 1.24
N GLN A 391 -29.63 27.76 1.07
CA GLN A 391 -29.11 26.56 0.42
C GLN A 391 -29.04 25.42 1.43
N GLU A 392 -29.61 24.27 1.10
CA GLU A 392 -29.67 23.07 1.93
C GLU A 392 -29.07 21.88 1.18
N LEU A 393 -28.86 20.76 1.89
CA LEU A 393 -28.16 19.60 1.34
C LEU A 393 -28.90 18.31 1.67
N ILE A 394 -29.15 17.48 0.67
CA ILE A 394 -29.53 16.07 0.88
C ILE A 394 -28.36 15.20 0.48
N THR A 395 -28.03 14.26 1.36
CA THR A 395 -27.00 13.25 1.11
C THR A 395 -27.59 11.87 1.13
N VAL A 396 -27.11 11.02 0.24
CA VAL A 396 -27.40 9.59 0.23
C VAL A 396 -26.09 8.82 0.35
N VAL A 397 -26.09 7.82 1.24
CA VAL A 397 -24.99 6.88 1.42
C VAL A 397 -25.54 5.47 1.36
N THR A 398 -24.89 4.60 0.60
CA THR A 398 -25.20 3.17 0.57
C THR A 398 -24.00 2.37 1.06
N THR A 399 -24.24 1.28 1.79
CA THR A 399 -23.20 0.50 2.48
C THR A 399 -23.53 -0.99 2.55
N SER A 400 -22.53 -1.86 2.69
CA SER A 400 -22.73 -3.31 2.92
C SER A 400 -23.24 -3.61 4.33
N LYS A 401 -22.90 -2.77 5.31
CA LYS A 401 -23.22 -2.94 6.73
C LYS A 401 -23.80 -1.63 7.28
N PRO A 402 -24.74 -1.68 8.24
CA PRO A 402 -25.30 -0.47 8.82
C PRO A 402 -24.22 0.42 9.46
N ILE A 403 -24.22 1.73 9.15
CA ILE A 403 -23.29 2.71 9.74
C ILE A 403 -23.58 3.02 11.21
N TYR A 404 -24.81 2.77 11.66
CA TYR A 404 -25.22 2.78 13.06
C TYR A 404 -26.36 1.78 13.31
N THR A 405 -26.60 1.45 14.59
CA THR A 405 -27.67 0.53 15.01
C THR A 405 -28.85 1.29 15.59
N GLY A 406 -30.07 0.84 15.27
CA GLY A 406 -31.30 1.50 15.73
C GLY A 406 -31.66 2.75 14.94
N PHE A 407 -32.63 3.51 15.46
CA PHE A 407 -33.07 4.77 14.89
C PHE A 407 -32.42 5.95 15.61
N ARG A 408 -31.99 6.95 14.84
CA ARG A 408 -31.61 8.26 15.36
C ARG A 408 -32.88 9.08 15.68
N PRO A 409 -32.79 10.14 16.49
CA PRO A 409 -33.86 11.13 16.56
C PRO A 409 -34.25 11.62 15.15
N ASP A 410 -35.50 12.01 14.92
CA ASP A 410 -35.92 12.49 13.59
C ASP A 410 -35.11 13.72 13.15
N VAL A 411 -34.77 14.57 14.12
CA VAL A 411 -33.95 15.78 13.96
C VAL A 411 -32.90 15.84 15.06
N GLU A 412 -31.66 16.12 14.71
CA GLU A 412 -30.58 16.38 15.67
C GLU A 412 -29.57 17.42 15.15
N PRO A 413 -28.83 18.12 16.04
CA PRO A 413 -27.85 19.10 15.63
C PRO A 413 -26.68 18.46 14.87
N ALA A 414 -26.26 19.05 13.74
CA ALA A 414 -25.17 18.51 12.94
C ALA A 414 -23.83 18.41 13.69
N LYS A 415 -23.61 19.27 14.68
CA LYS A 415 -22.42 19.21 15.56
C LYS A 415 -22.33 17.88 16.34
N ASP A 416 -23.47 17.26 16.62
CA ASP A 416 -23.56 16.02 17.40
C ASP A 416 -23.52 14.80 16.46
N TYR A 417 -24.12 14.91 15.27
CA TYR A 417 -24.11 13.85 14.26
C TYR A 417 -22.80 13.72 13.49
N LEU A 418 -22.16 14.82 13.08
CA LEU A 418 -20.96 14.81 12.23
C LEU A 418 -19.80 13.96 12.79
N PRO A 419 -19.45 14.01 14.09
CA PRO A 419 -18.42 13.14 14.64
C PRO A 419 -18.75 11.64 14.49
N LEU A 420 -20.03 11.28 14.63
CA LEU A 420 -20.50 9.90 14.49
C LEU A 420 -20.44 9.45 13.04
N LEU A 421 -20.87 10.30 12.11
CA LEU A 421 -20.76 10.04 10.68
C LEU A 421 -19.29 9.85 10.27
N LYS A 422 -18.38 10.71 10.75
CA LYS A 422 -16.93 10.58 10.53
C LYS A 422 -16.40 9.23 11.02
N GLN A 423 -16.77 8.82 12.23
CA GLN A 423 -16.37 7.53 12.79
C GLN A 423 -16.92 6.35 11.98
N ALA A 424 -18.18 6.43 11.55
CA ALA A 424 -18.80 5.36 10.79
C ALA A 424 -18.21 5.24 9.37
N ILE A 425 -17.87 6.36 8.74
CA ILE A 425 -17.13 6.38 7.47
C ILE A 425 -15.76 5.70 7.63
N GLU A 426 -15.00 6.04 8.67
CA GLU A 426 -13.67 5.43 8.88
C GLU A 426 -13.79 3.92 9.16
N ALA A 427 -14.78 3.50 9.94
CA ALA A 427 -15.05 2.08 10.21
C ALA A 427 -15.43 1.28 8.96
N ASN A 428 -15.96 1.93 7.93
CA ASN A 428 -16.37 1.32 6.66
C ASN A 428 -15.46 1.72 5.49
N ARG A 429 -14.26 2.25 5.76
CA ARG A 429 -13.34 2.74 4.70
C ARG A 429 -12.95 1.65 3.69
N THR A 430 -12.89 0.40 4.13
CA THR A 430 -12.58 -0.78 3.30
C THR A 430 -13.83 -1.42 2.68
N ASP A 431 -15.03 -0.89 2.92
CA ASP A 431 -16.25 -1.38 2.29
C ASP A 431 -16.31 -0.87 0.83
N ASP A 432 -16.11 -1.80 -0.10
CA ASP A 432 -16.14 -1.52 -1.54
C ASP A 432 -17.52 -1.09 -2.04
N LYS A 433 -18.58 -1.34 -1.27
CA LYS A 433 -19.95 -0.88 -1.55
C LYS A 433 -20.30 0.45 -0.87
N PHE A 434 -19.37 1.02 -0.10
CA PHE A 434 -19.55 2.36 0.45
C PHE A 434 -19.40 3.38 -0.69
N VAL A 435 -20.54 3.89 -1.15
CA VAL A 435 -20.62 4.97 -2.14
C VAL A 435 -21.66 6.01 -1.71
N ALA A 436 -21.49 7.23 -2.19
CA ALA A 436 -22.35 8.35 -1.81
C ALA A 436 -22.78 9.16 -3.03
N ASP A 437 -23.89 9.87 -2.89
CA ASP A 437 -24.26 10.97 -3.77
C ASP A 437 -24.92 12.07 -2.94
N PHE A 438 -24.99 13.28 -3.47
CA PHE A 438 -25.63 14.39 -2.78
C PHE A 438 -26.12 15.45 -3.75
N MET A 439 -27.20 16.10 -3.36
CA MET A 439 -27.78 17.23 -4.08
C MET A 439 -27.95 18.42 -3.16
N THR A 440 -27.63 19.60 -3.67
CA THR A 440 -27.98 20.87 -3.03
C THR A 440 -29.37 21.27 -3.47
N MET A 441 -30.13 21.88 -2.57
CA MET A 441 -31.40 22.52 -2.89
C MET A 441 -31.44 23.94 -2.36
N GLN A 442 -32.33 24.76 -2.90
CA GLN A 442 -32.55 26.13 -2.49
C GLN A 442 -33.97 26.26 -1.94
N THR A 443 -34.10 26.62 -0.67
CA THR A 443 -35.39 26.95 -0.07
C THR A 443 -35.66 28.46 -0.18
N GLU A 444 -36.92 28.81 -0.42
CA GLU A 444 -37.37 30.19 -0.63
C GLU A 444 -38.73 30.45 0.05
N PRO A 445 -39.06 31.70 0.44
CA PRO A 445 -40.41 32.04 0.88
C PRO A 445 -41.45 31.77 -0.21
N ALA A 446 -42.68 31.42 0.17
CA ALA A 446 -43.81 31.42 -0.77
C ALA A 446 -44.05 32.86 -1.27
N HIS A 447 -44.14 33.02 -2.59
CA HIS A 447 -44.39 34.30 -3.26
C HIS A 447 -45.79 34.87 -3.02
#